data_AF-A0A660MAW5-F1
#
_entry.id   AF-A0A660MAW5-F1
#
_cell.length_a   1.000
_cell.length_b   1.000
_cell.length_c   1.000
_cell.angle_alpha   90.00
_cell.angle_beta   90.00
_cell.angle_gamma   90.00
#
_symmetry.space_group_name_H-M   'P 1'
#
loop_
_entity.id
_entity.type
_entity.pdbx_description
1 polymer ?
#
loop_
_entity_poly.entity_id
_entity_poly.type
_entity_poly.pdbx_seq_one_letter_code
_entity_poly.pdbx_strand_id
1 'polypeptide(L)'
;MRRVDIIKRAGKNIRLAKGRTILTSLAIAVGATTVALAIAAGKGGNAYVESLANKLGDQNALTISRLIKNKKDPYAPNKVESTREDAVKKKAEIDAESHSFKKEDLDKILKIKGVRNVSPAVPVKIETVQSENGVKYDGYVATKNDEQEMGLSDGKLSKNNQIDN
;
A
#
# COMPACT_ATOMS: atom_id res chain seq x y z
N MET A 1 -22.64 59.42 -2.95
CA MET A 1 -21.30 59.17 -2.36
C MET A 1 -20.66 58.00 -3.11
N ARG A 2 -19.39 58.11 -3.54
CA ARG A 2 -18.73 57.03 -4.30
C ARG A 2 -18.08 56.04 -3.32
N ARG A 3 -18.20 54.72 -3.58
CA ARG A 3 -17.63 53.65 -2.72
C ARG A 3 -16.12 53.82 -2.46
N VAL A 4 -15.43 54.39 -3.44
CA VAL A 4 -13.99 54.69 -3.38
C VAL A 4 -13.65 55.67 -2.26
N ASP A 5 -14.51 56.66 -1.99
CA ASP A 5 -14.28 57.62 -0.89
C ASP A 5 -14.41 56.98 0.49
N ILE A 6 -15.28 55.97 0.62
CA ILE A 6 -15.46 55.22 1.88
C ILE A 6 -14.18 54.44 2.18
N ILE A 7 -13.62 53.74 1.20
CA ILE A 7 -12.37 52.98 1.34
C ILE A 7 -11.20 53.93 1.66
N LYS A 8 -11.11 55.06 0.96
CA LYS A 8 -10.06 56.07 1.17
C LYS A 8 -10.12 56.68 2.58
N ARG A 9 -11.32 56.91 3.09
CA ARG A 9 -11.56 57.46 4.44
C ARG A 9 -11.33 56.40 5.53
N ALA A 10 -11.72 55.15 5.30
CA ALA A 10 -11.44 54.01 6.19
C ALA A 10 -9.92 53.75 6.33
N GLY A 11 -9.18 53.76 5.22
CA GLY A 11 -7.72 53.60 5.23
C GLY A 11 -7.00 54.71 6.01
N LYS A 12 -7.47 55.97 5.92
CA LYS A 12 -6.94 57.08 6.71
C LYS A 12 -7.18 56.87 8.22
N ASN A 13 -8.36 56.38 8.60
CA ASN A 13 -8.67 56.07 10.01
C ASN A 13 -7.85 54.90 10.55
N ILE A 14 -7.62 53.85 9.75
CA ILE A 14 -6.74 52.73 10.10
C ILE A 14 -5.30 53.22 10.36
N ARG A 15 -4.81 54.17 9.55
CA ARG A 15 -3.45 54.74 9.71
C ARG A 15 -3.26 55.56 10.98
N LEU A 16 -4.34 56.10 11.55
CA LEU A 16 -4.30 56.83 12.83
C LEU A 16 -4.39 55.87 14.02
N ALA A 17 -5.15 54.78 13.89
CA ALA A 17 -5.32 53.75 14.92
C ALA A 17 -4.33 52.57 14.77
N LYS A 18 -3.03 52.86 14.63
CA LYS A 18 -2.00 51.85 14.29
C LYS A 18 -1.91 50.71 15.28
N GLY A 19 -1.88 50.99 16.59
CA GLY A 19 -1.72 49.95 17.62
C GLY A 19 -2.88 48.95 17.63
N ARG A 20 -4.12 49.44 17.65
CA ARG A 20 -5.32 48.58 17.66
C ARG A 20 -5.45 47.75 16.39
N THR A 21 -5.22 48.37 15.22
CA THR A 21 -5.37 47.66 13.94
C THR A 21 -4.31 46.58 13.75
N ILE A 22 -3.06 46.86 14.13
CA ILE A 22 -1.98 45.87 14.09
C ILE A 22 -2.34 44.69 15.00
N LEU A 23 -2.72 44.96 16.26
CA LEU A 23 -3.05 43.91 17.22
C LEU A 23 -4.22 43.03 16.75
N THR A 24 -5.28 43.62 16.18
CA THR A 24 -6.41 42.86 15.62
C THR A 24 -6.01 42.05 14.38
N SER A 25 -5.26 42.64 13.45
CA SER A 25 -4.80 41.92 12.25
C SER A 25 -3.88 40.75 12.61
N LEU A 26 -3.03 40.91 13.62
CA LEU A 26 -2.13 39.87 14.11
C LEU A 26 -2.91 38.73 14.76
N ALA A 27 -3.89 39.05 15.61
CA ALA A 27 -4.76 38.05 16.24
C ALA A 27 -5.50 37.19 15.19
N ILE A 28 -6.06 37.84 14.16
CA ILE A 28 -6.73 37.13 13.06
C ILE A 28 -5.73 36.29 12.26
N ALA A 29 -4.57 36.86 11.92
CA ALA A 29 -3.55 36.17 11.14
C ALA A 29 -3.02 34.92 11.84
N VAL A 30 -2.71 35.00 13.14
CA VAL A 30 -2.25 33.85 13.93
C VAL A 30 -3.35 32.79 14.05
N GLY A 31 -4.60 33.20 14.27
CA GLY A 31 -5.74 32.27 14.31
C GLY A 31 -5.93 31.51 12.99
N ALA A 32 -5.96 32.24 11.87
CA ALA A 32 -6.12 31.65 10.54
C ALA A 32 -4.92 30.76 10.15
N THR A 33 -3.70 31.19 10.46
CA THR A 33 -2.48 30.42 10.18
C THR A 33 -2.45 29.13 10.98
N THR A 34 -2.86 29.16 12.24
CA THR A 34 -2.92 27.95 13.09
C THR A 34 -3.92 26.93 12.54
N VAL A 35 -5.11 27.38 12.14
CA VAL A 35 -6.12 26.49 11.52
C VAL A 35 -5.60 25.93 10.20
N ALA A 36 -5.00 26.76 9.34
CA ALA A 36 -4.43 26.32 8.08
C ALA A 36 -3.30 25.29 8.27
N LEU A 37 -2.40 25.54 9.22
CA LEU A 37 -1.32 24.61 9.58
C LEU A 37 -1.86 23.30 10.15
N ALA A 38 -2.89 23.34 11.01
CA ALA A 38 -3.52 22.13 11.54
C ALA A 38 -4.14 21.28 10.43
N ILE A 39 -4.83 21.91 9.47
CA ILE A 39 -5.40 21.21 8.31
C ILE A 39 -4.28 20.63 7.43
N ALA A 40 -3.22 21.40 7.18
CA ALA A 40 -2.10 20.95 6.37
C ALA A 40 -1.37 19.77 7.03
N ALA A 41 -1.11 19.83 8.33
CA ALA A 41 -0.50 18.76 9.10
C ALA A 41 -1.39 17.51 9.14
N GLY A 42 -2.71 17.67 9.38
CA GLY A 42 -3.66 16.57 9.40
C GLY A 42 -3.81 15.89 8.04
N LYS A 43 -3.97 16.67 6.96
CA LYS A 43 -4.06 16.11 5.59
C LYS A 43 -2.74 15.54 5.11
N GLY A 44 -1.62 16.23 5.38
CA GLY A 44 -0.28 15.77 5.00
C GLY A 44 0.12 14.49 5.71
N GLY A 45 -0.16 14.40 7.03
CA GLY A 45 0.09 13.19 7.81
C GLY A 45 -0.76 12.00 7.33
N ASN A 46 -2.05 12.22 7.08
CA ASN A 46 -2.91 11.17 6.52
C ASN A 46 -2.44 10.74 5.12
N ALA A 47 -2.11 11.66 4.23
CA ALA A 47 -1.60 11.33 2.90
C ALA A 47 -0.29 10.54 2.96
N TYR A 48 0.59 10.85 3.91
CA TYR A 48 1.82 10.10 4.12
C TYR A 48 1.54 8.67 4.60
N VAL A 49 0.68 8.50 5.61
CA VAL A 49 0.28 7.18 6.12
C VAL A 49 -0.44 6.36 5.05
N GLU A 50 -1.32 6.98 4.26
CA GLU A 50 -2.00 6.34 3.14
C GLU A 50 -1.01 5.90 2.05
N SER A 51 0.00 6.72 1.72
CA SER A 51 1.04 6.33 0.77
C SER A 51 1.90 5.16 1.27
N LEU A 52 2.16 5.10 2.58
CA LEU A 52 2.85 3.96 3.20
C LEU A 52 1.97 2.72 3.15
N ALA A 53 0.69 2.85 3.49
CA ALA A 53 -0.26 1.75 3.44
C ALA A 53 -0.38 1.19 2.03
N ASN A 54 -0.56 2.03 1.00
CA ASN A 54 -0.68 1.62 -0.41
C ASN A 54 0.61 0.98 -0.96
N LYS A 55 1.78 1.41 -0.48
CA LYS A 55 3.07 0.80 -0.86
C LYS A 55 3.31 -0.55 -0.20
N LEU A 56 2.84 -0.74 1.03
CA LEU A 56 3.08 -1.96 1.81
C LEU A 56 1.97 -3.00 1.62
N GLY A 57 0.75 -2.59 1.34
CA GLY A 57 -0.41 -3.45 1.23
C GLY A 57 -1.41 -2.91 0.23
N ASP A 58 -1.96 -3.81 -0.58
CA ASP A 58 -3.17 -3.50 -1.33
C ASP A 58 -4.34 -3.49 -0.34
N GLN A 59 -4.96 -2.31 -0.16
CA GLN A 59 -6.07 -2.12 0.78
C GLN A 59 -7.31 -2.96 0.41
N ASN A 60 -7.39 -3.45 -0.82
CA ASN A 60 -8.49 -4.26 -1.33
C ASN A 60 -8.10 -5.74 -1.52
N ALA A 61 -6.87 -6.14 -1.18
CA ALA A 61 -6.44 -7.53 -1.26
C ALA A 61 -6.84 -8.31 0.00
N LEU A 62 -7.47 -9.46 -0.22
CA LEU A 62 -7.69 -10.47 0.81
C LEU A 62 -6.86 -11.71 0.52
N THR A 63 -6.01 -12.09 1.46
CA THR A 63 -5.27 -13.35 1.39
C THR A 63 -6.17 -14.49 1.86
N ILE A 64 -6.52 -15.38 0.94
CA ILE A 64 -7.33 -16.56 1.23
C ILE A 64 -6.41 -17.77 1.33
N SER A 65 -6.43 -18.43 2.49
CA SER A 65 -5.72 -19.68 2.73
C SER A 65 -6.72 -20.79 3.02
N ARG A 66 -6.51 -21.98 2.44
CA ARG A 66 -7.39 -23.12 2.72
C ARG A 66 -7.19 -23.57 4.17
N LEU A 67 -8.30 -23.77 4.88
CA LEU A 67 -8.27 -24.28 6.25
C LEU A 67 -7.82 -25.75 6.25
N ILE A 68 -6.67 -26.04 6.85
CA ILE A 68 -6.20 -27.40 7.06
C ILE A 68 -6.98 -27.98 8.24
N LYS A 69 -7.98 -28.83 7.95
CA LYS A 69 -8.83 -29.46 8.98
C LYS A 69 -8.04 -30.37 9.94
N ASN A 70 -6.90 -30.89 9.49
CA ASN A 70 -5.97 -31.69 10.30
C ASN A 70 -4.77 -30.85 10.77
N LYS A 71 -5.03 -29.69 11.38
CA LYS A 71 -3.96 -28.90 11.99
C LYS A 71 -3.41 -29.68 13.18
N LYS A 72 -2.30 -30.41 12.97
CA LYS A 72 -1.55 -31.03 14.07
C LYS A 72 -1.18 -29.93 15.06
N ASP A 73 -1.44 -30.19 16.33
CA ASP A 73 -1.01 -29.32 17.41
C ASP A 73 0.53 -29.18 17.31
N PRO A 74 1.06 -27.95 17.17
CA PRO A 74 2.51 -27.72 17.09
C PRO A 74 3.26 -28.19 18.34
N TYR A 75 2.55 -28.43 19.45
CA TYR A 75 3.10 -28.93 20.71
C TYR A 75 2.82 -30.42 20.96
N ALA A 76 2.05 -31.09 20.09
CA ALA A 76 1.87 -32.53 20.20
C ALA A 76 3.19 -33.25 19.84
N PRO A 77 3.56 -34.32 20.58
CA PRO A 77 4.75 -35.10 20.27
C PRO A 77 4.61 -35.71 18.88
N ASN A 78 5.39 -35.17 17.94
CA ASN A 78 5.46 -35.68 16.58
C ASN A 78 6.37 -36.91 16.56
N LYS A 79 5.90 -38.00 15.94
CA LYS A 79 6.74 -39.17 15.66
C LYS A 79 7.92 -38.72 14.81
N VAL A 80 9.14 -38.93 15.30
CA VAL A 80 10.38 -38.59 14.58
C VAL A 80 10.39 -39.36 13.26
N GLU A 81 10.52 -38.64 12.14
CA GLU A 81 10.59 -39.25 10.82
C GLU A 81 11.91 -40.02 10.70
N SER A 82 11.79 -41.31 10.43
CA SER A 82 12.90 -42.27 10.44
C SER A 82 13.90 -42.08 9.30
N THR A 83 13.55 -41.33 8.24
CA THR A 83 14.40 -41.12 7.07
C THR A 83 14.12 -39.77 6.39
N ARG A 84 15.16 -39.14 5.84
CA ARG A 84 15.11 -37.80 5.20
C ARG A 84 14.15 -37.76 4.00
N GLU A 85 14.00 -38.88 3.32
CA GLU A 85 13.08 -39.04 2.17
C GLU A 85 11.62 -39.03 2.58
N ASP A 86 11.27 -39.63 3.72
CA ASP A 86 9.92 -39.61 4.28
C ASP A 86 9.53 -38.21 4.75
N ALA A 87 10.50 -37.46 5.30
CA ALA A 87 10.31 -36.06 5.68
C ALA A 87 10.01 -35.17 4.48
N VAL A 88 10.72 -35.37 3.36
CA VAL A 88 10.51 -34.62 2.12
C VAL A 88 9.16 -34.98 1.49
N LYS A 89 8.81 -36.26 1.41
CA LYS A 89 7.52 -36.71 0.85
C LYS A 89 6.33 -36.18 1.63
N LYS A 90 6.38 -36.26 2.96
CA LYS A 90 5.29 -35.81 3.81
C LYS A 90 5.17 -34.28 3.83
N LYS A 91 6.29 -33.56 3.73
CA LYS A 91 6.28 -32.11 3.56
C LYS A 91 5.67 -31.72 2.21
N ALA A 92 5.99 -32.42 1.13
CA ALA A 92 5.41 -32.21 -0.19
C ALA A 92 3.91 -32.57 -0.25
N GLU A 93 3.47 -33.62 0.45
CA GLU A 93 2.06 -34.03 0.55
C GLU A 93 1.23 -33.00 1.33
N ILE A 94 1.76 -32.51 2.46
CA ILE A 94 1.13 -31.42 3.23
C ILE A 94 1.07 -30.13 2.39
N ASP A 95 2.12 -29.79 1.64
CA ASP A 95 2.13 -28.62 0.75
C ASP A 95 1.09 -28.75 -0.38
N ALA A 96 1.02 -29.93 -1.02
CA ALA A 96 0.10 -30.19 -2.13
C ALA A 96 -1.37 -30.16 -1.68
N GLU A 97 -1.69 -30.71 -0.51
CA GLU A 97 -3.05 -30.76 0.03
C GLU A 97 -3.49 -29.39 0.60
N SER A 98 -2.55 -28.62 1.17
CA SER A 98 -2.83 -27.34 1.82
C SER A 98 -2.88 -26.14 0.86
N HIS A 99 -2.14 -26.19 -0.26
CA HIS A 99 -1.94 -25.01 -1.13
C HIS A 99 -2.59 -25.10 -2.52
N SER A 100 -3.17 -26.23 -2.92
CA SER A 100 -3.77 -26.34 -4.27
C SER A 100 -5.22 -25.84 -4.30
N PHE A 101 -5.43 -24.58 -4.66
CA PHE A 101 -6.73 -24.08 -5.09
C PHE A 101 -7.05 -24.62 -6.49
N LYS A 102 -8.22 -25.25 -6.64
CA LYS A 102 -8.69 -25.69 -7.96
C LYS A 102 -9.33 -24.51 -8.69
N LYS A 103 -9.41 -24.59 -10.01
CA LYS A 103 -10.06 -23.57 -10.84
C LYS A 103 -11.53 -23.34 -10.41
N GLU A 104 -12.22 -24.41 -10.04
CA GLU A 104 -13.60 -24.32 -9.52
C GLU A 104 -13.72 -23.50 -8.23
N ASP A 105 -12.68 -23.48 -7.38
CA ASP A 105 -12.70 -22.70 -6.14
C ASP A 105 -12.49 -21.21 -6.42
N LEU A 106 -11.65 -20.88 -7.40
CA LEU A 106 -11.47 -19.49 -7.87
C LEU A 106 -12.78 -18.93 -8.43
N ASP A 107 -13.51 -19.72 -9.24
CA ASP A 107 -14.80 -19.33 -9.81
C ASP A 107 -15.88 -19.12 -8.73
N LYS A 108 -15.84 -19.89 -7.64
CA LYS A 108 -16.74 -19.69 -6.49
C LYS A 108 -16.42 -18.38 -5.77
N ILE A 109 -15.14 -18.07 -5.57
CA ILE A 109 -14.70 -16.84 -4.90
C ILE A 109 -15.05 -15.61 -5.76
N LEU A 110 -14.87 -15.69 -7.08
CA LEU A 110 -15.20 -14.62 -8.02
C LEU A 110 -16.71 -14.27 -8.03
N LYS A 111 -17.56 -15.26 -7.73
CA LYS A 111 -19.03 -15.06 -7.64
C LYS A 111 -19.47 -14.37 -6.34
N ILE A 112 -18.59 -14.22 -5.35
CA ILE A 112 -18.91 -13.50 -4.11
C ILE A 112 -19.10 -12.01 -4.43
N LYS A 113 -20.22 -11.44 -3.99
CA LYS A 113 -20.53 -10.03 -4.21
C LYS A 113 -19.43 -9.14 -3.59
N GLY A 114 -18.81 -8.31 -4.42
CA GLY A 114 -17.72 -7.41 -4.00
C GLY A 114 -16.32 -7.90 -4.39
N VAL A 115 -16.17 -9.12 -4.90
CA VAL A 115 -14.89 -9.62 -5.42
C VAL A 115 -14.75 -9.19 -6.89
N ARG A 116 -13.73 -8.38 -7.18
CA ARG A 116 -13.44 -7.89 -8.54
C ARG A 116 -12.52 -8.83 -9.32
N ASN A 117 -11.52 -9.39 -8.65
CA ASN A 117 -10.52 -10.27 -9.26
C ASN A 117 -10.02 -11.29 -8.23
N VAL A 118 -9.58 -12.45 -8.72
CA VAL A 118 -8.97 -13.51 -7.90
C VAL A 118 -7.74 -14.02 -8.63
N SER A 119 -6.56 -13.86 -8.03
CA SER A 119 -5.29 -14.32 -8.59
C SER A 119 -4.67 -15.40 -7.69
N PRO A 120 -4.31 -16.58 -8.21
CA PRO A 120 -3.59 -17.56 -7.43
C PRO A 120 -2.16 -17.09 -7.15
N ALA A 121 -1.75 -17.15 -5.89
CA ALA A 121 -0.35 -16.93 -5.51
C ALA A 121 0.47 -18.16 -5.88
N VAL A 122 1.04 -18.16 -7.09
CA VAL A 122 1.93 -19.24 -7.56
C VAL A 122 3.37 -18.85 -7.22
N PRO A 123 4.05 -19.54 -6.29
CA PRO A 123 5.45 -19.29 -6.05
C PRO A 123 6.27 -19.76 -7.25
N VAL A 124 6.89 -18.81 -7.96
CA VAL A 124 7.83 -19.13 -9.04
C VAL A 124 9.23 -19.20 -8.44
N LYS A 125 9.85 -20.38 -8.48
CA LYS A 125 11.25 -20.56 -8.05
C LYS A 125 12.14 -20.60 -9.30
N ILE A 126 12.98 -19.59 -9.46
CA ILE A 126 14.01 -19.59 -10.52
C ILE A 126 15.29 -20.19 -9.96
N GLU A 127 15.89 -21.13 -10.69
CA GLU A 127 17.15 -21.75 -10.31
C GLU A 127 18.36 -20.97 -10.83
N THR A 128 18.35 -20.53 -12.10
CA THR A 128 19.42 -19.70 -12.67
C THR A 128 18.88 -18.79 -13.78
N VAL A 129 19.47 -17.61 -13.93
CA VAL A 129 19.23 -16.69 -15.05
C VAL A 129 20.49 -16.66 -15.91
N GLN A 130 20.34 -16.80 -17.23
CA GLN A 130 21.45 -16.78 -18.17
C GLN A 130 21.38 -15.52 -19.04
N SER A 131 22.46 -14.74 -19.06
CA SER A 131 22.62 -13.62 -20.01
C SER A 131 23.07 -14.14 -21.38
N GLU A 132 22.89 -13.37 -22.46
CA GLU A 132 23.31 -13.74 -23.83
C GLU A 132 24.77 -14.22 -23.91
N ASN A 133 25.63 -13.75 -22.99
CA ASN A 133 27.03 -14.12 -22.89
C ASN A 133 27.28 -15.49 -22.19
N GLY A 134 26.23 -16.26 -21.91
CA GLY A 134 26.31 -17.62 -21.37
C GLY A 134 26.59 -17.74 -19.87
N VAL A 135 26.91 -16.63 -19.19
CA VAL A 135 27.17 -16.59 -17.74
C VAL A 135 25.86 -16.75 -16.96
N LYS A 136 25.85 -17.67 -15.98
CA LYS A 136 24.72 -17.94 -15.09
C LYS A 136 24.82 -17.08 -13.84
N TYR A 137 23.71 -16.46 -13.48
CA TYR A 137 23.55 -15.70 -12.25
C TYR A 137 22.40 -16.26 -11.43
N ASP A 138 22.50 -16.14 -10.10
CA ASP A 138 21.37 -16.38 -9.21
C ASP A 138 20.31 -15.30 -9.46
N GLY A 139 19.11 -15.71 -9.83
CA GLY A 139 18.00 -14.81 -10.11
C GLY A 139 17.00 -14.78 -8.95
N TYR A 140 16.62 -13.58 -8.53
CA TYR A 140 15.49 -13.41 -7.61
C TYR A 140 14.29 -12.86 -8.38
N VAL A 141 13.14 -13.53 -8.25
CA VAL A 141 11.86 -13.04 -8.76
C VAL A 141 10.97 -12.71 -7.59
N ALA A 142 10.54 -11.46 -7.53
CA ALA A 142 9.45 -11.04 -6.68
C ALA A 142 8.17 -11.01 -7.53
N THR A 143 7.14 -11.75 -7.11
CA THR A 143 5.80 -11.57 -7.66
C THR A 143 5.21 -10.28 -7.10
N LYS A 144 4.96 -9.30 -7.96
CA LYS A 144 4.25 -8.06 -7.61
C LYS A 144 2.74 -8.31 -7.73
N ASN A 145 1.97 -7.95 -6.70
CA ASN A 145 0.51 -7.87 -6.84
C ASN A 145 0.17 -6.61 -7.63
N ASP A 146 -0.66 -6.77 -8.67
CA ASP A 146 -0.91 -5.74 -9.69
C ASP A 146 -1.45 -4.42 -9.10
N GLU A 147 -2.17 -4.50 -7.97
CA GLU A 147 -2.74 -3.34 -7.26
C GLU A 147 -1.78 -2.69 -6.23
N GLN A 148 -0.57 -3.21 -6.02
CA GLN A 148 0.43 -2.53 -5.20
C GLN A 148 1.09 -1.39 -5.98
N GLU A 149 1.02 -0.17 -5.45
CA GLU A 149 1.73 0.97 -6.02
C GLU A 149 3.23 0.82 -5.81
N MET A 150 4.00 0.80 -6.91
CA MET A 150 5.46 0.87 -6.86
C MET A 150 5.90 2.31 -7.04
N GLY A 151 6.63 2.85 -6.07
CA GLY A 151 7.38 4.08 -6.24
C GLY A 151 8.68 3.77 -6.98
N LEU A 152 8.90 4.43 -8.12
CA LEU A 152 10.21 4.44 -8.78
C LEU A 152 11.05 5.61 -8.25
N SER A 153 12.36 5.41 -8.13
CA SER A 153 13.31 6.47 -7.76
C SER A 153 13.44 7.55 -8.84
N ASP A 154 13.14 7.21 -10.09
CA ASP A 154 13.03 8.10 -11.25
C ASP A 154 12.07 7.48 -12.28
N GLY A 155 11.32 8.31 -13.02
CA GLY A 155 10.31 7.87 -13.99
C GLY A 155 8.89 7.62 -13.42
N LYS A 156 7.93 7.26 -14.30
CA LYS A 156 6.55 6.90 -13.94
C LYS A 156 6.21 5.52 -14.51
N LEU A 157 5.51 4.71 -13.72
CA LEU A 157 4.90 3.47 -14.22
C LEU A 157 3.61 3.82 -14.96
N SER A 158 3.47 3.29 -16.17
CA SER A 158 2.21 3.35 -16.92
C SER A 158 1.14 2.49 -16.23
N LYS A 159 -0.14 2.65 -16.61
CA LYS A 159 -1.27 1.89 -16.03
C LYS A 159 -1.12 0.37 -16.12
N ASN A 160 -0.20 -0.14 -16.93
CA ASN A 160 0.11 -1.57 -17.08
C ASN A 160 1.43 -1.97 -16.39
N ASN A 161 1.90 -1.20 -15.40
CA ASN A 161 3.15 -1.47 -14.69
C ASN A 161 4.39 -1.54 -15.61
N GLN A 162 4.36 -0.86 -16.77
CA GLN A 162 5.51 -0.71 -17.65
C GLN A 162 6.23 0.62 -17.38
N ILE A 163 7.55 0.63 -17.46
CA ILE A 163 8.36 1.84 -17.35
C ILE A 163 8.20 2.61 -18.67
N ASP A 164 7.56 3.78 -18.62
CA ASP A 164 7.63 4.73 -19.74
C ASP A 164 9.01 5.39 -19.71
N ASN A 165 9.80 5.16 -20.76
CA ASN A 165 11.08 5.84 -21.01
C ASN A 165 10.86 7.25 -21.57
#